data_AF-A0A7J6Q4A4-F1
#
_entry.id   AF-A0A7J6Q4A4-F1
#
_cell.length_a   1.000
_cell.length_b   1.000
_cell.length_c   1.000
_cell.angle_alpha   90.00
_cell.angle_beta   90.00
_cell.angle_gamma   90.00
#
_symmetry.space_group_name_H-M   'P 1'
#
loop_
_entity.id
_entity.type
_entity.pdbx_description
1 polymer ?
#
loop_
_entity_poly.entity_id
_entity_poly.type
_entity_poly.pdbx_seq_one_letter_code
_entity_poly.pdbx_strand_id
1 'polypeptide(L)'
;NVGPYLRFEKDEVNTYLSRDGGLTWIEAHKGAYIYEFGDHGGLVVMADDIQKTRQVVFSWNEGHSWYDFDVSEHSMAVDNIVTEPTSTSTKFLMHGTRSDAGIFLARIGMGTYRPKLVDFS
;
A
#
# COMPACT_ATOMS: atom_id res chain seq x y z
N ASN A 1 -16.42 5.58 -3.05
CA ASN A 1 -17.62 4.77 -3.41
C ASN A 1 -18.00 5.00 -4.87
N VAL A 2 -18.84 4.16 -5.47
CA VAL A 2 -19.49 4.43 -6.78
C VAL A 2 -20.94 4.83 -6.54
N GLY A 3 -21.38 5.97 -7.09
CA GLY A 3 -22.76 6.43 -6.94
C GLY A 3 -22.92 7.93 -7.23
N PRO A 4 -24.16 8.46 -7.09
CA PRO A 4 -24.47 9.86 -7.37
C PRO A 4 -23.94 10.85 -6.32
N TYR A 5 -23.52 10.35 -5.15
CA TYR A 5 -22.99 11.16 -4.05
C TYR A 5 -21.82 10.45 -3.39
N LEU A 6 -20.94 11.23 -2.75
CA LEU A 6 -19.87 10.70 -1.92
C LEU A 6 -20.43 10.14 -0.61
N ARG A 7 -19.85 9.02 -0.19
CA ARG A 7 -20.11 8.38 1.10
C ARG A 7 -18.83 8.39 1.93
N PHE A 8 -18.97 8.52 3.25
CA PHE A 8 -17.86 8.70 4.18
C PHE A 8 -17.74 7.53 5.18
N GLU A 9 -18.70 6.62 5.13
CA GLU A 9 -18.73 5.38 5.87
C GLU A 9 -17.56 4.49 5.45
N LYS A 10 -16.81 4.00 6.44
CA LYS A 10 -15.55 3.26 6.24
C LYS A 10 -15.70 1.99 5.40
N ASP A 11 -16.87 1.36 5.46
CA ASP A 11 -17.24 0.16 4.73
C ASP A 11 -17.83 0.45 3.34
N GLU A 12 -18.01 1.72 3.00
CA GLU A 12 -18.54 2.14 1.70
C GLU A 12 -17.48 2.85 0.84
N VAL A 13 -16.25 2.99 1.33
CA VAL A 13 -15.09 3.52 0.59
C VAL A 13 -14.21 2.38 0.08
N ASN A 14 -13.74 2.51 -1.16
CA ASN A 14 -12.81 1.57 -1.81
C ASN A 14 -11.70 2.38 -2.49
N THR A 15 -10.55 1.74 -2.71
CA THR A 15 -9.43 2.28 -3.47
C THR A 15 -9.57 1.92 -4.95
N TYR A 16 -9.46 2.92 -5.82
CA TYR A 16 -9.57 2.77 -7.27
C TYR A 16 -8.28 3.24 -7.94
N LEU A 17 -7.93 2.60 -9.06
CA LEU A 17 -6.76 2.93 -9.87
C LEU A 17 -7.19 3.24 -11.30
N SER A 18 -6.57 4.25 -11.90
CA SER A 18 -6.65 4.54 -13.33
C SER A 18 -5.25 4.52 -13.94
N ARG A 19 -5.17 4.11 -15.20
CA ARG A 19 -3.93 4.00 -15.98
C ARG A 19 -3.91 4.88 -17.23
N ASP A 20 -5.02 5.54 -17.51
CA ASP A 20 -5.23 6.35 -18.71
C ASP A 20 -5.61 7.79 -18.34
N GLY A 21 -5.16 8.25 -17.17
CA GLY A 21 -5.40 9.61 -16.69
C GLY A 21 -6.84 9.87 -16.25
N GLY A 22 -7.57 8.83 -15.85
CA GLY A 22 -8.92 8.94 -15.28
C GLY A 22 -10.06 8.68 -16.27
N LEU A 23 -9.77 8.20 -17.49
CA LEU A 23 -10.79 7.84 -18.47
C LEU A 23 -11.47 6.52 -18.08
N THR A 24 -10.69 5.54 -17.64
CA THR A 24 -11.18 4.28 -17.08
C THR A 24 -10.61 4.04 -15.68
N TRP A 25 -11.39 3.32 -14.87
CA TRP A 25 -11.08 3.03 -13.49
C TRP A 25 -11.32 1.56 -13.19
N ILE A 26 -10.45 0.98 -12.37
CA ILE A 26 -10.63 -0.35 -11.79
C ILE A 26 -10.69 -0.23 -10.27
N GLU A 27 -11.48 -1.08 -9.62
CA GLU A 27 -11.42 -1.24 -8.17
C GLU A 27 -10.12 -2.00 -7.84
N ALA A 28 -9.16 -1.30 -7.24
CA ALA A 28 -7.85 -1.86 -6.87
C ALA A 28 -7.95 -2.66 -5.58
N HIS A 29 -8.71 -2.15 -4.59
CA HIS A 29 -8.97 -2.86 -3.35
C HIS A 29 -10.25 -2.36 -2.69
N LYS A 30 -10.93 -3.23 -1.94
CA LYS A 30 -12.06 -2.85 -1.07
C LYS A 30 -11.54 -2.21 0.21
N GLY A 31 -12.18 -1.15 0.69
CA GLY A 31 -11.68 -0.34 1.80
C GLY A 31 -10.73 0.77 1.36
N ALA A 32 -10.38 1.67 2.30
CA ALA A 32 -9.44 2.75 2.04
C ALA A 32 -8.01 2.30 2.35
N TYR A 33 -7.14 2.48 1.37
CA TYR A 33 -5.74 2.09 1.44
C TYR A 33 -4.86 3.31 1.21
N ILE A 34 -3.82 3.45 2.03
CA ILE A 34 -2.69 4.32 1.72
C ILE A 34 -1.79 3.60 0.72
N TYR A 35 -1.14 4.36 -0.18
CA TYR A 35 -0.36 3.79 -1.26
C TYR A 35 0.90 4.62 -1.54
N GLU A 36 1.87 3.97 -2.14
CA GLU A 36 3.07 4.60 -2.67
C GLU A 36 3.49 3.93 -3.98
N PHE A 37 4.01 4.73 -4.92
CA PHE A 37 4.52 4.24 -6.20
C PHE A 37 6.03 4.09 -6.17
N GLY A 38 6.55 3.09 -6.88
CA GLY A 38 7.97 2.93 -7.15
C GLY A 38 8.21 2.44 -8.58
N ASP A 39 9.48 2.24 -8.93
CA ASP A 39 9.90 1.76 -10.26
C ASP A 39 9.19 2.50 -11.42
N HIS A 40 9.19 3.83 -11.38
CA HIS A 40 8.57 4.68 -12.42
C HIS A 40 7.07 4.42 -12.62
N GLY A 41 6.37 3.97 -11.57
CA GLY A 41 4.94 3.67 -11.59
C GLY A 41 4.60 2.22 -11.93
N GLY A 42 5.59 1.38 -12.28
CA GLY A 42 5.37 -0.05 -12.53
C GLY A 42 5.05 -0.84 -11.27
N LEU A 43 5.43 -0.33 -10.10
CA LEU A 43 5.21 -0.93 -8.80
C LEU A 43 4.31 -0.06 -7.93
N VAL A 44 3.26 -0.67 -7.38
CA VAL A 44 2.38 -0.05 -6.38
C VAL A 44 2.44 -0.88 -5.11
N VAL A 45 2.62 -0.23 -3.96
CA VAL A 45 2.52 -0.84 -2.63
C VAL A 45 1.45 -0.11 -1.84
N MET A 46 0.57 -0.86 -1.19
CA MET A 46 -0.56 -0.34 -0.45
C MET A 46 -0.69 -1.01 0.92
N ALA A 47 -1.34 -0.33 1.87
CA ALA A 47 -1.74 -0.91 3.15
C ALA A 47 -3.09 -0.33 3.60
N ASP A 48 -3.82 -1.10 4.40
CA ASP A 48 -5.08 -0.64 5.00
C ASP A 48 -4.82 0.55 5.94
N ASP A 49 -5.50 1.67 5.67
CA ASP A 49 -5.37 2.94 6.40
C ASP A 49 -6.49 3.13 7.43
N ILE A 50 -7.44 2.19 7.51
CA ILE A 50 -8.57 2.23 8.43
C ILE A 50 -8.41 1.23 9.57
N GLN A 51 -8.06 -0.01 9.22
CA GLN A 51 -7.93 -1.12 10.14
C GLN A 51 -6.47 -1.44 10.42
N LYS A 52 -6.19 -1.97 11.61
CA LYS A 52 -4.84 -2.44 11.90
C LYS A 52 -4.50 -3.62 10.99
N THR A 53 -3.38 -3.52 10.27
CA THR A 53 -2.92 -4.56 9.35
C THR A 53 -1.52 -5.03 9.69
N ARG A 54 -1.16 -6.23 9.25
CA ARG A 54 0.23 -6.74 9.29
C ARG A 54 0.78 -6.99 7.88
N GLN A 55 0.05 -6.54 6.87
CA GLN A 55 0.28 -6.85 5.46
C GLN A 55 0.34 -5.58 4.64
N VAL A 56 1.18 -5.63 3.60
CA VAL A 56 1.03 -4.77 2.44
C VAL A 56 0.43 -5.59 1.30
N VAL A 57 -0.28 -4.90 0.42
CA VAL A 57 -0.76 -5.42 -0.86
C VAL A 57 0.01 -4.71 -1.96
N PHE A 58 0.49 -5.44 -2.96
CA PHE A 58 1.29 -4.83 -4.02
C PHE A 58 0.94 -5.36 -5.41
N SER A 59 1.31 -4.58 -6.42
CA SER A 59 1.18 -4.93 -7.83
C SER A 59 2.45 -4.54 -8.59
N TRP A 60 2.91 -5.44 -9.47
CA TRP A 60 4.05 -5.23 -10.40
C TRP A 60 3.64 -4.90 -11.84
N ASN A 61 2.34 -4.84 -12.11
CA ASN A 61 1.80 -4.70 -13.46
C ASN A 61 0.65 -3.68 -13.47
N GLU A 62 0.89 -2.54 -12.82
CA GLU A 62 -0.01 -1.38 -12.86
C GLU A 62 -1.44 -1.70 -12.39
N GLY A 63 -1.60 -2.63 -11.45
CA GLY A 63 -2.88 -3.00 -10.85
C GLY A 63 -3.65 -4.08 -11.61
N HIS A 64 -3.04 -4.75 -12.57
CA HIS A 64 -3.64 -5.93 -13.23
C HIS A 64 -3.74 -7.14 -12.29
N SER A 65 -2.76 -7.35 -11.42
CA SER A 65 -2.75 -8.42 -10.42
C SER A 65 -2.17 -7.94 -9.11
N TRP A 66 -2.79 -8.36 -8.01
CA TRP A 66 -2.45 -7.93 -6.65
C TRP A 66 -2.00 -9.13 -5.81
N TYR A 67 -1.07 -8.89 -4.90
CA TYR A 67 -0.47 -9.90 -4.03
C TYR A 67 -0.29 -9.36 -2.63
N ASP A 68 -0.48 -10.23 -1.63
CA ASP A 68 -0.30 -9.89 -0.23
C ASP A 68 1.12 -10.24 0.25
N PHE A 69 1.66 -9.45 1.16
CA PHE A 69 2.94 -9.72 1.81
C PHE A 69 2.88 -9.32 3.29
N ASP A 70 3.09 -10.30 4.18
CA ASP A 70 3.22 -10.05 5.62
C ASP A 70 4.51 -9.31 5.93
N VAL A 71 4.41 -8.15 6.58
CA VAL A 71 5.54 -7.32 7.00
C VAL A 71 5.81 -7.39 8.50
N SER A 72 4.92 -8.06 9.24
CA SER A 72 4.98 -8.22 10.70
C SER A 72 4.12 -9.41 11.14
N GLU A 73 4.43 -10.00 12.29
CA GLU A 73 3.55 -10.99 12.95
C GLU A 73 2.36 -10.33 13.67
N HIS A 74 2.48 -9.04 13.99
CA HIS A 74 1.48 -8.27 14.72
C HIS A 74 0.86 -7.17 13.85
N SER A 75 -0.44 -6.96 14.02
CA SER A 75 -1.17 -5.87 13.37
C SER A 75 -0.76 -4.50 13.92
N MET A 76 -0.62 -3.50 13.07
CA MET A 76 -0.28 -2.13 13.38
C MET A 76 -1.26 -1.15 12.72
N ALA A 77 -1.42 0.04 13.30
CA ALA A 77 -2.03 1.15 12.58
C ALA A 77 -0.95 1.75 11.67
N VAL A 78 -1.17 1.73 10.36
CA VAL A 78 -0.22 2.29 9.39
C VAL A 78 -0.45 3.80 9.31
N ASP A 79 0.63 4.57 9.38
CA ASP A 79 0.57 6.03 9.24
C ASP A 79 0.97 6.45 7.81
N ASN A 80 1.98 5.79 7.22
CA ASN A 80 2.41 6.06 5.85
C ASN A 80 3.27 4.94 5.24
N ILE A 81 3.35 4.94 3.90
CA ILE A 81 4.34 4.23 3.10
C ILE A 81 5.11 5.29 2.33
N VAL A 82 6.43 5.30 2.45
CA VAL A 82 7.27 6.28 1.75
C VAL A 82 8.35 5.59 0.92
N THR A 83 8.69 6.19 -0.21
CA THR A 83 9.84 5.83 -1.05
C THR A 83 10.81 7.01 -1.18
N GLU A 84 11.89 6.85 -1.93
CA GLU A 84 12.77 7.97 -2.26
C GLU A 84 12.07 8.99 -3.17
N PRO A 85 12.43 10.29 -3.13
CA PRO A 85 11.65 11.37 -3.73
C PRO A 85 11.36 11.25 -5.24
N THR A 86 12.20 10.53 -5.99
CA THR A 86 12.07 10.33 -7.44
C THR A 86 11.24 9.11 -7.82
N SER A 87 10.77 8.30 -6.85
CA SER A 87 9.91 7.11 -7.05
C SER A 87 10.46 6.09 -8.07
N THR A 88 11.78 6.01 -8.20
CA THR A 88 12.52 5.07 -9.05
C THR A 88 12.97 3.82 -8.28
N SER A 89 12.98 3.89 -6.96
CA SER A 89 13.38 2.81 -6.07
C SER A 89 12.34 1.68 -6.00
N THR A 90 12.81 0.48 -5.75
CA THR A 90 11.99 -0.69 -5.35
C THR A 90 12.05 -0.94 -3.84
N LYS A 91 12.48 0.05 -3.06
CA LYS A 91 12.57 0.00 -1.60
C LYS A 91 11.62 1.01 -0.98
N PHE A 92 10.84 0.55 -0.03
CA PHE A 92 9.84 1.33 0.68
C PHE A 92 10.09 1.27 2.18
N LEU A 93 9.68 2.33 2.88
CA LEU A 93 9.59 2.36 4.32
C LEU A 93 8.12 2.51 4.68
N MET A 94 7.55 1.48 5.29
CA MET A 94 6.25 1.56 5.93
C MET A 94 6.46 1.90 7.40
N HIS A 95 5.71 2.87 7.92
CA HIS A 95 5.72 3.19 9.34
C HIS A 95 4.33 3.38 9.91
N GLY A 96 4.24 3.21 11.23
CA GLY A 96 2.97 3.27 11.93
C GLY A 96 3.15 3.14 13.43
N THR A 97 2.04 2.90 14.12
CA THR A 97 2.03 2.64 15.56
C THR A 97 1.55 1.23 15.86
N ARG A 98 2.29 0.55 16.74
CA ARG A 98 1.84 -0.67 17.41
C ARG A 98 1.40 -0.28 18.81
N SER A 99 0.13 -0.54 19.12
CA SER A 99 -0.58 -0.10 20.34
C SER A 99 0.29 -0.04 21.59
N ASP A 100 1.06 -1.10 21.79
CA ASP A 100 1.78 -1.49 22.99
C ASP A 100 3.30 -1.35 22.87
N ALA A 101 3.82 -0.93 21.69
CA ALA A 101 5.27 -0.89 21.43
C ALA A 101 5.78 0.40 20.78
N GLY A 102 4.92 1.39 20.52
CA GLY A 102 5.33 2.65 19.92
C GLY A 102 5.43 2.59 18.40
N ILE A 103 6.44 3.23 17.82
CA ILE A 103 6.62 3.33 16.37
C ILE A 103 7.10 2.00 15.79
N PHE A 104 6.43 1.53 14.74
CA PHE A 104 6.87 0.41 13.92
C PHE A 104 7.47 0.93 12.62
N LEU A 105 8.60 0.36 12.19
CA LEU A 105 9.26 0.64 10.92
C LEU A 105 9.53 -0.68 10.19
N ALA A 106 9.02 -0.82 8.96
CA ALA A 106 9.37 -1.92 8.06
C ALA A 106 10.00 -1.38 6.78
N ARG A 107 11.22 -1.81 6.48
CA ARG A 107 11.82 -1.63 5.16
C ARG A 107 11.45 -2.81 4.28
N ILE A 108 10.82 -2.52 3.16
CA ILE A 108 10.31 -3.50 2.21
C ILE A 108 11.13 -3.37 0.94
N GLY A 109 11.87 -4.43 0.59
CA GLY A 109 12.61 -4.54 -0.66
C GLY A 109 11.84 -5.37 -1.66
N MET A 110 11.50 -4.76 -2.80
CA MET A 110 10.69 -5.35 -3.85
C MET A 110 11.65 -5.87 -4.94
N GLY A 111 12.06 -7.13 -4.81
CA GLY A 111 12.90 -7.78 -5.82
C GLY A 111 12.07 -8.28 -7.00
N THR A 112 12.72 -8.50 -8.16
CA THR A 112 12.11 -8.95 -9.43
C THR A 112 11.25 -10.21 -9.29
N TYR A 113 11.49 -11.05 -8.28
CA TYR A 113 10.76 -12.30 -8.08
C TYR A 113 9.97 -12.38 -6.78
N ARG A 114 10.42 -11.74 -5.69
CA ARG A 114 9.74 -11.79 -4.38
C ARG A 114 10.04 -10.55 -3.52
N PRO A 115 9.03 -10.02 -2.79
CA PRO A 115 9.25 -9.05 -1.73
C PRO A 115 10.04 -9.67 -0.56
N LYS A 116 10.80 -8.85 0.16
CA LYS A 116 11.50 -9.23 1.39
C LYS A 116 11.61 -8.06 2.35
N LEU A 117 11.67 -8.36 3.65
CA LEU A 117 12.09 -7.39 4.66
C LEU A 117 13.58 -7.11 4.53
N VAL A 118 13.98 -5.86 4.76
CA VAL A 118 15.38 -5.40 4.68
C VAL A 118 15.83 -4.90 6.04
N ASP A 119 17.00 -5.34 6.48
CA ASP A 119 17.57 -4.95 7.77
C ASP A 119 17.92 -3.45 7.84
N PHE A 120 17.89 -2.91 9.05
CA PHE A 120 18.41 -1.59 9.37
C PHE A 120 19.88 -1.75 9.82
N SER A 121 20.79 -1.85 8.85
CA SER A 121 22.25 -1.82 9.10
C SER A 121 22.72 -0.43 9.53
#